data_AF-A0A399I0M6-F1
#
_entry.id   AF-A0A399I0M6-F1
#
_cell.length_a   1.000
_cell.length_b   1.000
_cell.length_c   1.000
_cell.angle_alpha   90.00
_cell.angle_beta   90.00
_cell.angle_gamma   90.00
#
_symmetry.space_group_name_H-M   'P 1'
#
loop_
_entity.id
_entity.type
_entity.pdbx_description
1 polymer ?
#
loop_
_entity_poly.entity_id
_entity_poly.type
_entity_poly.pdbx_seq_one_letter_code
_entity_poly.pdbx_strand_id
1 'polypeptide(L)'
;MAQTVLGIIGGEVRELLLPDPSMKLMEGVVWGEFDVFFTPAFWAVQAWLDSEQSKYSSYKLGTSLQEEVAACLLGGHGIPSEVGLAAYKKVKEKGLLTKTTLMLEELISVLREPLQVGERQIQYRFWKQKSHYLCESLKAISKGIPSCDDHKVFRNWLVDNLPGVGPKTASWITRNWLSSNDVAIIDIHIQRAGLYAGFFEQNLSVTKNYYLMEDRFLRFASALDIMPAMLDTLIWRQMKDFGSASHKVKLKHNDPVKQPALFNHLHAAVC
;
A
#
# COMPACT_ATOMS: atom_id res chain seq x y z
N MET A 1 26.82 -16.20 12.24
CA MET A 1 26.34 -17.45 11.63
C MET A 1 25.05 -17.17 10.88
N ALA A 2 24.71 -17.98 9.87
CA ALA A 2 23.40 -17.91 9.23
C ALA A 2 22.27 -18.12 10.26
N GLN A 3 21.09 -17.59 9.97
CA GLN A 3 19.90 -17.74 10.81
C GLN A 3 18.99 -18.82 10.21
N THR A 4 18.32 -19.58 11.07
CA THR A 4 17.41 -20.65 10.64
C THR A 4 16.05 -20.44 11.28
N VAL A 5 15.01 -20.41 10.44
CA VAL A 5 13.63 -20.20 10.87
C VAL A 5 12.83 -21.45 10.50
N LEU A 6 12.10 -21.98 11.49
CA LEU A 6 11.16 -23.08 11.28
C LEU A 6 9.73 -22.52 11.29
N GLY A 7 8.91 -22.93 10.32
CA GLY A 7 7.54 -22.47 10.17
C GLY A 7 6.65 -23.57 9.64
N ILE A 8 5.34 -23.48 9.93
CA ILE A 8 4.35 -24.40 9.38
C ILE A 8 3.67 -23.72 8.21
N ILE A 9 3.87 -24.24 7.00
CA ILE A 9 3.33 -23.69 5.75
C ILE A 9 2.64 -24.82 5.01
N GLY A 10 1.35 -24.65 4.70
CA GLY A 10 0.56 -25.70 4.03
C GLY A 10 0.39 -26.97 4.86
N GLY A 11 0.51 -26.89 6.19
CA GLY A 11 0.43 -28.06 7.09
C GLY A 11 1.76 -28.82 7.27
N GLU A 12 2.83 -28.38 6.62
CA GLU A 12 4.16 -29.00 6.72
C GLU A 12 5.14 -28.09 7.46
N VAL A 13 6.04 -28.69 8.24
CA VAL A 13 7.19 -27.98 8.80
C VAL A 13 8.17 -27.71 7.67
N ARG A 14 8.48 -26.43 7.46
CA ARG A 14 9.47 -25.96 6.50
C ARG A 14 10.55 -25.16 7.20
N GLU A 15 11.70 -25.10 6.56
CA GLU A 15 12.87 -24.37 7.03
C GLU A 15 13.20 -23.25 6.06
N LEU A 16 13.51 -22.08 6.59
CA LEU A 16 14.06 -20.94 5.87
C LEU A 16 15.44 -20.62 6.43
N LEU A 17 16.44 -20.65 5.56
CA LEU A 17 17.79 -20.19 5.87
C LEU A 17 17.94 -18.74 5.45
N LEU A 18 18.34 -17.89 6.40
CA LEU A 18 18.63 -16.48 6.18
C LEU A 18 20.11 -16.19 6.40
N PRO A 19 20.66 -15.17 5.75
CA PRO A 19 22.03 -14.75 5.99
C PRO A 19 22.29 -14.31 7.45
N ASP A 20 23.56 -14.19 7.78
CA ASP A 20 23.98 -13.66 9.07
C ASP A 20 23.36 -12.26 9.33
N PRO A 21 22.86 -11.98 10.55
CA PRO A 21 22.25 -10.70 10.90
C PRO A 21 23.11 -9.47 10.57
N SER A 22 24.43 -9.60 10.69
CA SER A 22 25.41 -8.54 10.41
C SER A 22 25.77 -8.43 8.93
N MET A 23 25.36 -9.39 8.10
CA MET A 23 25.63 -9.36 6.67
C MET A 23 24.90 -8.20 6.01
N LYS A 24 25.61 -7.48 5.15
CA LYS A 24 25.05 -6.40 4.33
C LYS A 24 24.04 -6.98 3.33
N LEU A 25 22.82 -6.45 3.34
CA LEU A 25 21.77 -6.75 2.35
C LEU A 25 21.91 -5.84 1.13
N MET A 26 22.00 -4.53 1.37
CA MET A 26 22.21 -3.50 0.35
C MET A 26 23.03 -2.35 0.94
N GLU A 27 23.33 -1.32 0.15
CA GLU A 27 24.09 -0.16 0.65
C GLU A 27 23.39 0.48 1.86
N GLY A 28 24.11 0.56 2.99
CA GLY A 28 23.59 1.12 4.24
C GLY A 28 22.64 0.22 5.05
N VAL A 29 22.34 -1.00 4.60
CA VAL A 29 21.34 -1.89 5.24
C VAL A 29 21.92 -3.29 5.46
N VAL A 30 21.81 -3.80 6.68
CA VAL A 30 22.15 -5.19 7.07
C VAL A 30 20.90 -6.02 7.28
N TRP A 31 21.01 -7.35 7.24
CA TRP A 31 19.87 -8.27 7.39
C TRP A 31 19.12 -8.13 8.71
N GLY A 32 19.84 -7.95 9.82
CA GLY A 32 19.28 -7.98 11.17
C GLY A 32 18.78 -9.37 11.59
N GLU A 33 18.37 -9.47 12.85
CA GLU A 33 17.79 -10.71 13.39
C GLU A 33 16.34 -10.88 12.90
N PHE A 34 15.93 -12.12 12.61
CA PHE A 34 14.60 -12.43 12.10
C PHE A 34 13.47 -12.23 13.14
N ASP A 35 13.80 -12.27 14.43
CA ASP A 35 12.88 -12.12 15.56
C ASP A 35 12.81 -10.66 16.08
N VAL A 36 13.60 -9.77 15.50
CA VAL A 36 13.51 -8.33 15.76
C VAL A 36 12.58 -7.70 14.72
N PHE A 37 11.53 -7.04 15.19
CA PHE A 37 10.51 -6.45 14.32
C PHE A 37 11.09 -5.48 13.28
N PHE A 38 10.56 -5.59 12.06
CA PHE A 38 10.83 -4.70 10.93
C PHE A 38 12.27 -4.68 10.43
N THR A 39 13.14 -5.59 10.89
CA THR A 39 14.40 -5.86 10.21
C THR A 39 14.14 -6.43 8.80
N PRO A 40 15.12 -6.37 7.90
CA PRO A 40 15.00 -7.06 6.62
C PRO A 40 14.76 -8.57 6.75
N ALA A 41 15.43 -9.24 7.70
CA ALA A 41 15.19 -10.65 8.00
C ALA A 41 13.74 -10.90 8.47
N PHE A 42 13.18 -10.03 9.32
CA PHE A 42 11.78 -10.10 9.70
C PHE A 42 10.85 -10.05 8.49
N TRP A 43 11.03 -9.07 7.59
CA TRP A 43 10.20 -8.96 6.39
C TRP A 43 10.33 -10.17 5.46
N ALA A 44 11.53 -10.74 5.33
CA ALA A 44 11.76 -11.98 4.59
C ALA A 44 11.00 -13.17 5.18
N VAL A 45 11.04 -13.36 6.51
CA VAL A 45 10.26 -14.40 7.19
C VAL A 45 8.77 -14.18 6.97
N GLN A 46 8.29 -12.95 7.15
CA GLN A 46 6.87 -12.65 7.00
C GLN A 46 6.38 -12.90 5.57
N ALA A 47 7.18 -12.58 4.57
CA ALA A 47 6.88 -12.89 3.17
C ALA A 47 6.88 -14.40 2.91
N TRP A 48 7.87 -15.11 3.45
CA TRP A 48 7.94 -16.56 3.35
C TRP A 48 6.72 -17.26 3.96
N LEU A 49 6.28 -16.84 5.14
CA LEU A 49 5.07 -17.34 5.80
C LEU A 49 3.78 -16.99 5.03
N ASP A 50 3.73 -15.79 4.40
CA ASP A 50 2.56 -15.34 3.64
C ASP A 50 2.45 -15.99 2.24
N SER A 51 3.51 -16.64 1.75
CA SER A 51 3.67 -17.11 0.37
C SER A 51 2.54 -18.01 -0.17
N GLU A 52 1.79 -18.69 0.70
CA GLU A 52 0.61 -19.48 0.29
C GLU A 52 -0.69 -18.67 0.26
N GLN A 53 -0.79 -17.61 1.06
CA GLN A 53 -1.97 -16.72 1.09
C GLN A 53 -1.96 -15.74 -0.09
N SER A 54 -0.80 -15.23 -0.47
CA SER A 54 -0.68 -14.21 -1.52
C SER A 54 -0.83 -14.76 -2.95
N LYS A 55 -0.72 -16.08 -3.16
CA LYS A 55 -0.84 -16.73 -4.49
C LYS A 55 -2.22 -16.59 -5.15
N TYR A 56 -3.25 -16.24 -4.39
CA TYR A 56 -4.64 -16.31 -4.85
C TYR A 56 -5.40 -14.98 -4.86
N SER A 57 -4.77 -13.86 -4.46
CA SER A 57 -5.47 -12.57 -4.38
C SER A 57 -5.17 -11.69 -5.59
N SER A 58 -6.19 -11.39 -6.40
CA SER A 58 -6.16 -10.27 -7.35
C SER A 58 -6.04 -8.94 -6.58
N TYR A 59 -5.12 -8.08 -7.01
CA TYR A 59 -5.00 -6.72 -6.46
C TYR A 59 -6.11 -5.77 -6.94
N LYS A 60 -6.82 -6.13 -8.01
CA LYS A 60 -7.87 -5.30 -8.62
C LYS A 60 -9.02 -5.06 -7.65
N LEU A 61 -9.42 -3.80 -7.52
CA LEU A 61 -10.63 -3.38 -6.82
C LEU A 61 -11.83 -3.37 -7.76
N GLY A 62 -11.59 -3.13 -9.04
CA GLY A 62 -12.58 -3.06 -10.10
C GLY A 62 -12.41 -4.10 -11.19
N THR A 63 -13.39 -4.18 -12.09
CA THR A 63 -13.38 -5.06 -13.27
C THR A 63 -12.98 -4.34 -14.56
N SER A 64 -12.83 -3.01 -14.50
CA SER A 64 -12.38 -2.16 -15.60
C SER A 64 -11.43 -1.08 -15.08
N LEU A 65 -10.70 -0.42 -15.98
CA LEU A 65 -9.83 0.70 -15.61
C LEU A 65 -10.62 1.85 -14.97
N GLN A 66 -11.83 2.14 -15.48
CA GLN A 66 -12.72 3.16 -14.92
C GLN A 66 -13.08 2.84 -13.47
N GLU A 67 -13.36 1.57 -13.17
CA GLU A 67 -13.65 1.13 -11.82
C GLU A 67 -12.41 1.18 -10.91
N GLU A 68 -11.24 0.79 -11.40
CA GLU A 68 -10.00 0.84 -10.63
C GLU A 68 -9.62 2.29 -10.29
N VAL A 69 -9.69 3.19 -11.29
CA VAL A 69 -9.46 4.63 -11.11
C VAL A 69 -10.47 5.20 -10.11
N ALA A 70 -11.76 4.86 -10.23
CA ALA A 70 -12.77 5.31 -9.28
C ALA A 70 -12.48 4.82 -7.85
N ALA A 71 -12.12 3.55 -7.66
CA ALA A 71 -11.82 2.99 -6.35
C ALA A 71 -10.61 3.67 -5.69
N CYS A 72 -9.50 3.82 -6.42
CA CYS A 72 -8.30 4.48 -5.91
C CYS A 72 -8.49 5.99 -5.69
N LEU A 73 -9.19 6.67 -6.60
CA LEU A 73 -9.39 8.12 -6.55
C LEU A 73 -10.40 8.53 -5.48
N LEU A 74 -11.48 7.78 -5.26
CA LEU A 74 -12.44 8.05 -4.18
C LEU A 74 -11.88 7.66 -2.80
N GLY A 75 -10.83 6.84 -2.76
CA GLY A 75 -9.96 6.69 -1.60
C GLY A 75 -8.79 7.70 -1.59
N GLY A 76 -7.66 7.24 -1.06
CA GLY A 76 -6.39 7.96 -1.10
C GLY A 76 -6.04 8.68 0.21
N HIS A 77 -5.12 9.64 0.11
CA HIS A 77 -4.55 10.32 1.28
C HIS A 77 -5.65 11.00 2.14
N GLY A 78 -5.65 10.72 3.45
CA GLY A 78 -6.61 11.30 4.40
C GLY A 78 -8.01 10.67 4.38
N ILE A 79 -8.23 9.61 3.61
CA ILE A 79 -9.51 8.89 3.54
C ILE A 79 -9.29 7.44 4.01
N PRO A 80 -9.95 6.98 5.07
CA PRO A 80 -9.87 5.57 5.48
C PRO A 80 -10.32 4.64 4.35
N SER A 81 -9.67 3.48 4.24
CA SER A 81 -9.88 2.51 3.15
C SER A 81 -11.35 2.17 2.94
N GLU A 82 -12.07 1.89 4.02
CA GLU A 82 -13.46 1.49 4.08
C GLU A 82 -14.41 2.60 3.61
N VAL A 83 -14.06 3.86 3.87
CA VAL A 83 -14.84 5.03 3.43
C VAL A 83 -14.70 5.23 1.92
N GLY A 84 -13.47 5.17 1.41
CA GLY A 84 -13.22 5.27 -0.03
C GLY A 84 -13.88 4.13 -0.81
N LEU A 85 -13.81 2.92 -0.28
CA LEU A 85 -14.45 1.75 -0.90
C LEU A 85 -15.98 1.83 -0.88
N ALA A 86 -16.57 2.35 0.20
CA ALA A 86 -18.02 2.59 0.27
C ALA A 86 -18.46 3.65 -0.76
N ALA A 87 -17.68 4.72 -0.93
CA ALA A 87 -17.95 5.75 -1.95
C ALA A 87 -17.91 5.15 -3.36
N TYR A 88 -16.89 4.35 -3.67
CA TYR A 88 -16.76 3.64 -4.94
C TYR A 88 -17.92 2.69 -5.20
N LYS A 89 -18.25 1.81 -4.24
CA LYS A 89 -19.36 0.85 -4.37
C LYS A 89 -20.66 1.58 -4.68
N LYS A 90 -20.95 2.67 -3.98
CA LYS A 90 -22.15 3.47 -4.20
C LYS A 90 -22.22 4.06 -5.61
N VAL A 91 -21.12 4.62 -6.12
CA VAL A 91 -21.06 5.15 -7.49
C VAL A 91 -21.21 4.04 -8.54
N LYS A 92 -20.60 2.87 -8.29
CA LYS A 92 -20.71 1.67 -9.13
C LYS A 92 -22.14 1.12 -9.18
N GLU A 93 -22.80 0.97 -8.04
CA GLU A 93 -24.19 0.46 -7.94
C GLU A 93 -25.20 1.37 -8.66
N LYS A 94 -24.92 2.68 -8.74
CA LYS A 94 -25.70 3.64 -9.53
C LYS A 94 -25.39 3.59 -11.03
N GLY A 95 -24.49 2.72 -11.47
CA GLY A 95 -24.13 2.53 -12.88
C GLY A 95 -23.40 3.72 -13.49
N LEU A 96 -22.85 4.64 -12.67
CA LEU A 96 -22.29 5.89 -13.18
C LEU A 96 -20.95 5.69 -13.91
N LEU A 97 -20.21 4.63 -13.59
CA LEU A 97 -18.88 4.35 -14.14
C LEU A 97 -18.91 3.77 -15.57
N THR A 98 -20.07 3.30 -16.02
CA THR A 98 -20.27 2.68 -17.34
C THR A 98 -21.07 3.56 -18.30
N LYS A 99 -21.44 4.77 -17.89
CA LYS A 99 -22.21 5.70 -18.73
C LYS A 99 -21.35 6.26 -19.86
N THR A 100 -21.91 6.32 -21.07
CA THR A 100 -21.31 7.02 -22.21
C THR A 100 -21.17 8.52 -21.95
N THR A 101 -22.13 9.10 -21.25
CA THR A 101 -22.12 10.51 -20.85
C THR A 101 -22.45 10.59 -19.36
N LEU A 102 -21.49 11.08 -18.59
CA LEU A 102 -21.62 11.27 -17.15
C LEU A 102 -21.66 12.76 -16.83
N MET A 103 -22.73 13.20 -16.17
CA MET A 103 -22.85 14.58 -15.71
C MET A 103 -22.24 14.72 -14.31
N LEU A 104 -21.57 15.84 -14.06
CA LEU A 104 -20.92 16.10 -12.76
C LEU A 104 -21.95 16.10 -11.62
N GLU A 105 -23.13 16.63 -11.87
CA GLU A 105 -24.24 16.75 -10.94
C GLU A 105 -24.73 15.38 -10.45
N GLU A 106 -24.64 14.34 -11.28
CA GLU A 106 -25.01 12.98 -10.90
C GLU A 106 -24.04 12.41 -9.87
N LEU A 107 -22.72 12.58 -10.09
CA LEU A 107 -21.71 12.18 -9.11
C LEU A 107 -21.85 12.94 -7.79
N ILE A 108 -22.08 14.27 -7.88
CA ILE A 108 -22.29 15.10 -6.69
C ILE A 108 -23.51 14.62 -5.91
N SER A 109 -24.63 14.37 -6.60
CA SER A 109 -25.86 13.87 -5.98
C SER A 109 -25.60 12.55 -5.24
N VAL A 110 -24.98 11.57 -5.91
CA VAL A 110 -24.72 10.25 -5.33
C VAL A 110 -23.72 10.28 -4.18
N LEU A 111 -22.61 11.02 -4.31
CA LEU A 111 -21.56 11.08 -3.29
C LEU A 111 -21.91 11.97 -2.09
N ARG A 112 -22.87 12.90 -2.25
CA ARG A 112 -23.34 13.76 -1.15
C ARG A 112 -24.25 13.01 -0.18
N GLU A 113 -25.00 12.02 -0.67
CA GLU A 113 -25.81 11.15 0.17
C GLU A 113 -24.94 10.34 1.15
N PRO A 114 -25.45 9.97 2.33
CA PRO A 114 -24.73 9.15 3.32
C PRO A 114 -24.19 7.83 2.76
N LEU A 115 -23.00 7.44 3.22
CA LEU A 115 -22.35 6.16 2.94
C LEU A 115 -22.52 5.22 4.13
N GLN A 116 -22.87 3.96 3.86
CA GLN A 116 -22.82 2.89 4.85
C GLN A 116 -21.37 2.38 4.98
N VAL A 117 -20.80 2.47 6.18
CA VAL A 117 -19.46 1.97 6.52
C VAL A 117 -19.56 1.14 7.80
N GLY A 118 -19.51 -0.18 7.67
CA GLY A 118 -19.83 -1.09 8.77
C GLY A 118 -21.28 -0.89 9.22
N GLU A 119 -21.49 -0.61 10.50
CA GLU A 119 -22.82 -0.31 11.08
C GLU A 119 -23.18 1.18 11.03
N ARG A 120 -22.27 2.06 10.58
CA ARG A 120 -22.43 3.51 10.64
C ARG A 120 -22.81 4.10 9.30
N GLN A 121 -23.62 5.16 9.36
CA GLN A 121 -23.86 6.07 8.24
C GLN A 121 -23.00 7.31 8.41
N ILE A 122 -22.19 7.63 7.39
CA ILE A 122 -21.29 8.78 7.44
C ILE A 122 -21.46 9.66 6.20
N GLN A 123 -21.17 10.95 6.35
CA GLN A 123 -21.10 11.85 5.21
C GLN A 123 -19.71 11.80 4.56
N TYR A 124 -19.65 11.57 3.25
CA TYR A 124 -18.39 11.59 2.51
C TYR A 124 -17.91 13.01 2.27
N ARG A 125 -17.17 13.56 3.23
CA ARG A 125 -16.69 14.96 3.26
C ARG A 125 -16.02 15.49 1.99
N PHE A 126 -15.53 14.61 1.12
CA PHE A 126 -14.83 14.97 -0.12
C PHE A 126 -15.70 14.88 -1.38
N TRP A 127 -17.02 14.67 -1.22
CA TRP A 127 -17.97 14.46 -2.32
C TRP A 127 -17.80 15.46 -3.46
N LYS A 128 -17.67 16.76 -3.16
CA LYS A 128 -17.62 17.81 -4.20
C LYS A 128 -16.36 17.70 -5.06
N GLN A 129 -15.19 17.72 -4.41
CA GLN A 129 -13.90 17.70 -5.09
C GLN A 129 -13.68 16.38 -5.84
N LYS A 130 -14.03 15.25 -5.20
CA LYS A 130 -13.83 13.92 -5.78
C LYS A 130 -14.81 13.60 -6.90
N SER A 131 -16.02 14.17 -6.89
CA SER A 131 -16.93 14.13 -8.05
C SER A 131 -16.33 14.82 -9.26
N HIS A 132 -15.75 16.01 -9.07
CA HIS A 132 -15.08 16.74 -10.16
C HIS A 132 -13.90 15.94 -10.71
N TYR A 133 -13.03 15.43 -9.84
CA TYR A 133 -11.89 14.64 -10.26
C TYR A 133 -12.30 13.37 -11.00
N LEU A 134 -13.29 12.63 -10.51
CA LEU A 134 -13.75 11.41 -11.15
C LEU A 134 -14.40 11.69 -12.51
N CYS A 135 -15.25 12.72 -12.61
CA CYS A 135 -15.89 13.11 -13.88
C CYS A 135 -14.85 13.39 -14.97
N GLU A 136 -13.87 14.25 -14.67
CA GLU A 136 -12.81 14.61 -15.62
C GLU A 136 -11.87 13.43 -15.91
N SER A 137 -11.57 12.59 -14.92
CA SER A 137 -10.75 11.40 -15.12
C SER A 137 -11.39 10.40 -16.07
N LEU A 138 -12.70 10.16 -15.94
CA LEU A 138 -13.44 9.25 -16.83
C LEU A 138 -13.50 9.80 -18.26
N LYS A 139 -13.64 11.13 -18.43
CA LYS A 139 -13.54 11.79 -19.74
C LYS A 139 -12.14 11.69 -20.36
N ALA A 140 -11.08 11.76 -19.55
CA ALA A 140 -9.71 11.60 -20.04
C ALA A 140 -9.49 10.16 -20.53
N ILE A 141 -9.91 9.16 -19.76
CA ILE A 141 -9.81 7.75 -20.12
C ILE A 141 -10.61 7.43 -21.39
N SER A 142 -11.80 8.01 -21.56
CA SER A 142 -12.62 7.76 -22.77
C SER A 142 -12.02 8.33 -24.06
N LYS A 143 -11.10 9.30 -23.96
CA LYS A 143 -10.34 9.81 -25.11
C LYS A 143 -9.17 8.90 -25.51
N GLY A 144 -8.81 7.93 -24.67
CA GLY A 144 -7.72 6.98 -24.89
C GLY A 144 -6.74 6.95 -23.72
N ILE A 145 -6.00 5.84 -23.64
CA ILE A 145 -4.93 5.61 -22.67
C ILE A 145 -3.66 5.22 -23.43
N PRO A 146 -2.45 5.39 -22.86
CA PRO A 146 -1.23 4.90 -23.49
C PRO A 146 -1.20 3.37 -23.50
N SER A 147 -0.18 2.80 -24.15
CA SER A 147 0.10 1.37 -24.00
C SER A 147 0.31 1.01 -22.52
N CYS A 148 -0.15 -0.17 -22.14
CA CYS A 148 0.03 -0.74 -20.81
C CYS A 148 1.28 -1.62 -20.71
N ASP A 149 2.10 -1.72 -21.77
CA ASP A 149 3.32 -2.56 -21.76
C ASP A 149 4.44 -1.96 -20.89
N ASP A 150 4.54 -0.63 -20.85
CA ASP A 150 5.43 0.08 -19.92
C ASP A 150 4.60 0.66 -18.78
N HIS A 151 4.69 -0.01 -17.63
CA HIS A 151 3.95 0.36 -16.42
C HIS A 151 4.31 1.77 -15.91
N LYS A 152 5.55 2.24 -16.09
CA LYS A 152 5.95 3.58 -15.65
C LYS A 152 5.41 4.66 -16.59
N VAL A 153 5.36 4.39 -17.90
CA VAL A 153 4.69 5.27 -18.87
C VAL A 153 3.20 5.37 -18.56
N PHE A 154 2.54 4.24 -18.31
CA PHE A 154 1.14 4.22 -17.90
C PHE A 154 0.91 5.03 -16.61
N ARG A 155 1.73 4.80 -15.57
CA ARG A 155 1.67 5.57 -14.31
C ARG A 155 1.85 7.07 -14.56
N ASN A 156 2.85 7.48 -15.33
CA ASN A 156 3.12 8.89 -15.58
C ASN A 156 1.95 9.55 -16.32
N TRP A 157 1.36 8.87 -17.30
CA TRP A 157 0.15 9.35 -17.96
C TRP A 157 -1.00 9.57 -16.97
N LEU A 158 -1.20 8.67 -16.00
CA LEU A 158 -2.22 8.87 -14.95
C LEU A 158 -1.95 10.15 -14.14
N VAL A 159 -0.70 10.42 -13.77
CA VAL A 159 -0.31 11.62 -13.03
C VAL A 159 -0.56 12.89 -13.85
N ASP A 160 -0.21 12.86 -15.13
CA ASP A 160 -0.26 14.04 -16.00
C ASP A 160 -1.69 14.36 -16.48
N ASN A 161 -2.56 13.36 -16.57
CA ASN A 161 -3.87 13.49 -17.22
C ASN A 161 -5.07 13.37 -16.27
N LEU A 162 -4.93 12.74 -15.10
CA LEU A 162 -6.05 12.53 -14.19
C LEU A 162 -6.00 13.51 -13.00
N PRO A 163 -6.94 14.45 -12.89
CA PRO A 163 -6.92 15.41 -11.79
C PRO A 163 -7.08 14.72 -10.43
N GLY A 164 -6.27 15.13 -9.45
CA GLY A 164 -6.28 14.54 -8.11
C GLY A 164 -5.54 13.20 -8.00
N VAL A 165 -4.91 12.72 -9.08
CA VAL A 165 -4.04 11.54 -9.08
C VAL A 165 -2.58 12.00 -8.99
N GLY A 166 -2.00 11.91 -7.79
CA GLY A 166 -0.55 12.06 -7.60
C GLY A 166 0.20 10.73 -7.77
N PRO A 167 1.56 10.74 -7.67
CA PRO A 167 2.38 9.55 -7.88
C PRO A 167 1.93 8.33 -7.08
N LYS A 168 1.55 8.52 -5.80
CA LYS A 168 1.02 7.43 -4.96
C LYS A 168 -0.23 6.76 -5.54
N THR A 169 -1.22 7.57 -5.92
CA THR A 169 -2.48 7.05 -6.44
C THR A 169 -2.28 6.44 -7.83
N ALA A 170 -1.41 7.03 -8.66
CA ALA A 170 -1.05 6.48 -9.96
C ALA A 170 -0.34 5.13 -9.84
N SER A 171 0.64 4.99 -8.93
CA SER A 171 1.31 3.72 -8.66
C SER A 171 0.33 2.68 -8.11
N TRP A 172 -0.65 3.09 -7.29
CA TRP A 172 -1.70 2.20 -6.82
C TRP A 172 -2.59 1.67 -7.96
N ILE A 173 -3.09 2.54 -8.81
CA ILE A 173 -3.87 2.15 -10.00
C ILE A 173 -3.04 1.23 -10.91
N THR A 174 -1.78 1.59 -11.15
CA THR A 174 -0.87 0.83 -12.02
C THR A 174 -0.60 -0.57 -11.46
N ARG A 175 -0.25 -0.69 -10.17
CA ARG A 175 -0.06 -1.98 -9.51
C ARG A 175 -1.31 -2.82 -9.61
N ASN A 176 -2.47 -2.27 -9.24
CA ASN A 176 -3.70 -3.04 -9.20
C ASN A 176 -4.18 -3.47 -10.58
N TRP A 177 -4.21 -2.53 -11.54
CA TRP A 177 -4.76 -2.78 -12.87
C TRP A 177 -3.88 -3.69 -13.72
N LEU A 178 -2.56 -3.51 -13.64
CA LEU A 178 -1.56 -4.21 -14.47
C LEU A 178 -0.80 -5.30 -13.72
N SER A 179 -1.10 -5.54 -12.44
CA SER A 179 -0.31 -6.43 -11.57
C SER A 179 1.18 -6.09 -11.57
N SER A 180 1.50 -4.79 -11.64
CA SER A 180 2.87 -4.29 -11.85
C SER A 180 3.77 -4.53 -10.63
N ASN A 181 5.00 -4.97 -10.90
CA ASN A 181 6.11 -4.96 -9.95
C ASN A 181 7.14 -3.85 -10.24
N ASP A 182 6.89 -3.00 -11.24
CA ASP A 182 7.82 -1.96 -11.69
C ASP A 182 7.63 -0.62 -10.99
N VAL A 183 6.56 -0.50 -10.22
CA VAL A 183 6.17 0.68 -9.43
C VAL A 183 5.87 0.27 -8.00
N ALA A 184 6.04 1.18 -7.05
CA ALA A 184 5.74 0.93 -5.64
C ALA A 184 4.79 1.98 -5.09
N ILE A 185 3.93 1.60 -4.15
CA ILE A 185 2.96 2.51 -3.53
C ILE A 185 3.58 3.11 -2.26
N ILE A 186 4.40 4.14 -2.40
CA ILE A 186 5.03 4.77 -1.23
C ILE A 186 3.99 5.57 -0.44
N ASP A 187 3.47 4.97 0.62
CA ASP A 187 2.58 5.58 1.59
C ASP A 187 3.24 5.73 2.98
N ILE A 188 2.47 6.15 3.98
CA ILE A 188 3.01 6.34 5.34
C ILE A 188 3.44 5.03 6.01
N HIS A 189 2.82 3.91 5.66
CA HIS A 189 3.14 2.60 6.21
C HIS A 189 4.46 2.09 5.61
N ILE A 190 4.61 2.18 4.29
CA ILE A 190 5.87 1.87 3.60
C ILE A 190 6.99 2.78 4.08
N GLN A 191 6.73 4.09 4.22
CA GLN A 191 7.72 5.03 4.76
C GLN A 191 8.18 4.63 6.16
N ARG A 192 7.25 4.32 7.07
CA ARG A 192 7.60 3.90 8.45
C ARG A 192 8.39 2.60 8.45
N ALA A 193 7.97 1.60 7.67
CA ALA A 193 8.69 0.33 7.56
C ALA A 193 10.11 0.54 7.02
N GLY A 194 10.30 1.41 6.02
CA GLY A 194 11.62 1.73 5.50
C GLY A 194 12.53 2.49 6.44
N LEU A 195 11.97 3.32 7.32
CA LEU A 195 12.74 3.94 8.40
C LEU A 195 13.17 2.90 9.45
N TYR A 196 12.29 1.96 9.81
CA TYR A 196 12.64 0.90 10.77
C TYR A 196 13.65 -0.11 10.20
N ALA A 197 13.48 -0.51 8.95
CA ALA A 197 14.37 -1.43 8.25
C ALA A 197 15.68 -0.76 7.77
N GLY A 198 15.77 0.57 7.83
CA GLY A 198 16.95 1.35 7.45
C GLY A 198 17.11 1.63 5.96
N PHE A 199 16.17 1.20 5.09
CA PHE A 199 16.26 1.49 3.64
C PHE A 199 15.75 2.88 3.24
N PHE A 200 15.17 3.65 4.17
CA PHE A 200 14.91 5.08 4.00
C PHE A 200 15.67 5.93 5.01
N GLU A 201 16.15 7.10 4.55
CA GLU A 201 16.74 8.11 5.42
C GLU A 201 15.67 9.02 6.03
N GLN A 202 15.93 9.56 7.23
CA GLN A 202 14.97 10.38 7.97
C GLN A 202 14.63 11.72 7.29
N ASN A 203 15.53 12.24 6.46
CA ASN A 203 15.35 13.48 5.71
C ASN A 203 14.43 13.32 4.48
N LEU A 204 14.10 12.08 4.07
CA LEU A 204 13.25 11.82 2.91
C LEU A 204 11.78 11.99 3.29
N SER A 205 11.08 12.85 2.55
CA SER A 205 9.61 12.92 2.55
C SER A 205 9.02 12.34 1.25
N VAL A 206 7.88 11.66 1.39
CA VAL A 206 7.09 11.13 0.26
C VAL A 206 6.66 12.23 -0.71
N THR A 207 6.38 13.43 -0.20
CA THR A 207 5.93 14.57 -1.01
C THR A 207 7.02 15.14 -1.91
N LYS A 208 8.30 15.04 -1.53
CA LYS A 208 9.42 15.61 -2.27
C LYS A 208 10.24 14.56 -3.01
N ASN A 209 10.32 13.35 -2.46
CA ASN A 209 11.27 12.33 -2.87
C ASN A 209 10.59 11.02 -3.31
N TYR A 210 9.33 11.09 -3.79
CA TYR A 210 8.53 9.90 -4.10
C TYR A 210 9.27 8.87 -4.94
N TYR A 211 9.82 9.29 -6.09
CA TYR A 211 10.50 8.37 -7.03
C TYR A 211 11.84 7.84 -6.50
N LEU A 212 12.55 8.62 -5.68
CA LEU A 212 13.77 8.14 -5.00
C LEU A 212 13.42 7.07 -3.96
N MET A 213 12.34 7.30 -3.20
CA MET A 213 11.85 6.31 -2.24
C MET A 213 11.28 5.06 -2.93
N GLU A 214 10.62 5.22 -4.08
CA GLU A 214 10.17 4.11 -4.93
C GLU A 214 11.35 3.24 -5.37
N ASP A 215 12.39 3.84 -5.96
CA ASP A 215 13.59 3.12 -6.40
C ASP A 215 14.27 2.37 -5.23
N ARG A 216 14.40 3.00 -4.07
CA ARG A 216 14.94 2.34 -2.88
C ARG A 216 14.09 1.16 -2.41
N PHE A 217 12.77 1.30 -2.40
CA PHE A 217 11.87 0.21 -2.05
C PHE A 217 11.98 -0.96 -3.05
N LEU A 218 12.03 -0.68 -4.35
CA LEU A 218 12.19 -1.71 -5.38
C LEU A 218 13.52 -2.45 -5.25
N ARG A 219 14.61 -1.73 -4.97
CA ARG A 219 15.93 -2.35 -4.69
C ARG A 219 15.91 -3.19 -3.42
N PHE A 220 15.23 -2.72 -2.38
CA PHE A 220 15.07 -3.48 -1.14
C PHE A 220 14.30 -4.79 -1.37
N ALA A 221 13.16 -4.72 -2.07
CA ALA A 221 12.39 -5.90 -2.44
C ALA A 221 13.20 -6.89 -3.28
N SER A 222 13.95 -6.39 -4.27
CA SER A 222 14.85 -7.20 -5.10
C SER A 222 15.98 -7.84 -4.28
N ALA A 223 16.57 -7.11 -3.32
CA ALA A 223 17.64 -7.65 -2.48
C ALA A 223 17.14 -8.77 -1.54
N LEU A 224 15.86 -8.72 -1.16
CA LEU A 224 15.19 -9.78 -0.40
C LEU A 224 14.68 -10.94 -1.26
N ASP A 225 14.77 -10.84 -2.59
CA ASP A 225 14.14 -11.77 -3.54
C ASP A 225 12.61 -11.89 -3.36
N ILE A 226 11.93 -10.75 -3.15
CA ILE A 226 10.48 -10.68 -2.98
C ILE A 226 9.88 -9.76 -4.05
N MET A 227 8.73 -10.17 -4.61
CA MET A 227 7.99 -9.31 -5.52
C MET A 227 7.54 -8.01 -4.82
N PRO A 228 7.84 -6.82 -5.38
CA PRO A 228 7.46 -5.54 -4.79
C PRO A 228 5.98 -5.42 -4.44
N ALA A 229 5.07 -5.91 -5.29
CA ALA A 229 3.63 -5.88 -5.03
C ALA A 229 3.22 -6.72 -3.79
N MET A 230 3.89 -7.85 -3.59
CA MET A 230 3.68 -8.72 -2.42
C MET A 230 4.22 -8.06 -1.15
N LEU A 231 5.45 -7.54 -1.21
CA LEU A 231 6.08 -6.87 -0.06
C LEU A 231 5.30 -5.62 0.37
N ASP A 232 4.80 -4.83 -0.59
CA ASP A 232 3.92 -3.68 -0.34
C ASP A 232 2.67 -4.08 0.43
N THR A 233 1.97 -5.12 -0.04
CA THR A 233 0.73 -5.62 0.57
C THR A 233 0.98 -6.11 1.99
N LEU A 234 2.07 -6.87 2.18
CA LEU A 234 2.49 -7.41 3.46
C LEU A 234 2.80 -6.30 4.47
N ILE A 235 3.64 -5.34 4.08
CA ILE A 235 4.02 -4.21 4.94
C ILE A 235 2.79 -3.39 5.28
N TRP A 236 1.96 -3.04 4.30
CA TRP A 236 0.76 -2.23 4.53
C TRP A 236 -0.16 -2.87 5.57
N ARG A 237 -0.45 -4.17 5.43
CA ARG A 237 -1.31 -4.91 6.35
C ARG A 237 -0.74 -4.91 7.77
N GLN A 238 0.52 -5.32 7.94
CA GLN A 238 1.14 -5.41 9.27
C GLN A 238 1.32 -4.04 9.94
N MET A 239 1.73 -3.02 9.20
CA MET A 239 1.97 -1.68 9.73
C MET A 239 0.66 -0.96 10.08
N LYS A 240 -0.44 -1.24 9.39
CA LYS A 240 -1.79 -0.74 9.73
C LYS A 240 -2.25 -1.31 11.07
N ASP A 241 -2.04 -2.60 11.30
CA ASP A 241 -2.42 -3.27 12.55
C ASP A 241 -1.54 -2.83 13.72
N PHE A 242 -0.22 -2.72 13.49
CA PHE A 242 0.72 -2.20 14.49
C PHE A 242 0.40 -0.76 14.91
N GLY A 243 0.09 0.11 13.93
CA GLY A 243 -0.38 1.46 14.20
C GLY A 243 -1.62 1.47 15.10
N SER A 244 -2.58 0.60 14.83
CA SER A 244 -3.82 0.49 15.63
C SER A 244 -3.56 -0.03 17.06
N ALA A 245 -2.65 -0.98 17.23
CA ALA A 245 -2.26 -1.54 18.53
C ALA A 245 -1.47 -0.53 19.40
N SER A 246 -0.51 0.18 18.81
CA SER A 246 0.30 1.22 19.46
C SER A 246 -0.48 2.47 19.88
N HIS A 247 -1.67 2.70 19.35
CA HIS A 247 -2.57 3.76 19.86
C HIS A 247 -3.42 3.27 21.04
N LYS A 248 -3.74 1.96 21.10
CA LYS A 248 -4.54 1.34 22.18
C LYS A 248 -3.71 1.12 23.44
N VAL A 249 -2.47 0.66 23.28
CA VAL A 249 -1.45 0.68 24.32
C VAL A 249 -0.83 2.06 24.25
N LYS A 250 -0.96 2.95 25.25
CA LYS A 250 -0.33 4.28 25.24
C LYS A 250 1.22 4.17 25.21
N LEU A 251 1.80 3.76 24.08
CA LEU A 251 3.23 3.80 23.85
C LEU A 251 3.56 5.27 23.64
N LYS A 252 4.07 5.92 24.68
CA LYS A 252 4.57 7.29 24.59
C LYS A 252 5.59 7.32 23.46
N HIS A 253 5.28 8.07 22.40
CA HIS A 253 6.22 8.41 21.34
C HIS A 253 7.52 8.92 21.97
N ASN A 254 8.61 8.17 21.79
CA ASN A 254 9.97 8.66 21.95
C ASN A 254 10.81 7.99 20.87
N ASP A 255 11.42 8.83 20.05
CA ASP A 255 12.52 8.64 19.10
C ASP A 255 12.72 7.29 18.40
N PRO A 256 12.84 7.29 17.04
CA PRO A 256 13.12 6.09 16.24
C PRO A 256 14.56 5.54 16.41
N VAL A 257 15.33 5.99 17.41
CA VAL A 257 16.77 5.69 17.56
C VAL A 257 17.12 5.05 18.92
N LYS A 258 16.15 4.66 19.76
CA LYS A 258 16.45 3.85 20.95
C LYS A 258 15.52 2.66 21.11
N GLN A 259 15.87 1.53 20.51
CA GLN A 259 15.38 0.23 21.00
C GLN A 259 16.55 -0.76 21.08
N PRO A 260 17.02 -1.01 22.31
CA PRO A 260 16.90 -2.37 22.85
C PRO A 260 15.84 -2.51 23.96
N ALA A 261 15.33 -1.41 24.53
CA ALA A 261 14.60 -1.46 25.81
C ALA A 261 13.06 -1.48 25.73
N LEU A 262 12.44 -1.24 24.58
CA LEU A 262 10.96 -1.20 24.45
C LEU A 262 10.32 -2.56 24.13
N PHE A 263 11.11 -3.58 23.75
CA PHE A 263 10.59 -4.86 23.26
C PHE A 263 10.31 -5.90 24.34
N ASN A 264 10.83 -5.73 25.57
CA ASN A 264 10.58 -6.67 26.67
C ASN A 264 9.11 -6.71 27.12
N HIS A 265 8.28 -5.76 26.74
CA HIS A 265 6.86 -5.73 27.13
C HIS A 265 5.91 -6.41 26.15
N LEU A 266 6.29 -6.64 24.88
CA LEU A 266 5.44 -7.36 23.91
C LEU A 266 5.68 -8.87 23.94
N HIS A 267 6.90 -9.31 24.29
CA HIS A 267 7.21 -10.73 24.42
C HIS A 267 6.51 -11.40 25.62
N ALA A 268 6.13 -10.61 26.64
CA ALA A 268 5.44 -11.10 27.83
C ALA A 268 3.91 -11.23 27.69
N ALA A 269 3.34 -10.83 26.54
CA ALA A 269 1.88 -10.87 26.32
C ALA A 269 1.43 -12.01 25.38
N VAL A 270 2.35 -12.85 24.90
CA VAL A 270 2.08 -13.96 23.97
C VAL A 270 2.70 -15.29 24.44
N CYS A 271 3.05 -15.39 25.73
CA CYS A 271 3.25 -16.68 26.41
C CYS A 271 2.13 -16.91 27.41
#